data_AF-A0A2V7YJZ2-F1
#
_entry.id   AF-A0A2V7YJZ2-F1
#
_cell.length_a   1.000
_cell.length_b   1.000
_cell.length_c   1.000
_cell.angle_alpha   90.00
_cell.angle_beta   90.00
_cell.angle_gamma   90.00
#
_symmetry.space_group_name_H-M   'P 1'
#
loop_
_entity.id
_entity.type
_entity.pdbx_description
1 polymer ?
#
loop_
_entity_poly.entity_id
_entity_poly.type
_entity_poly.pdbx_seq_one_letter_code
_entity_poly.pdbx_strand_id
1 'polypeptide(L)'
;MKRNSIFLLAFVSLFAFSCQKESTTNTSSTTDTYGSSSTATTGITATNTGPTTTVALTSTAPLSAADKDFATKAAEGGMMEVELGQLAAAKATSNDVKDFGNRMVSDHGKAGEELKALAAQKGVTLPAQPGAEEKKTSNDLSMKNGTAFDKAYMSNMVKDHEQDAKEFENASKNVQDPDLKNWAAKTLTVIQDHLKMAKQVASKLK
;
A
#
# COMPACT_ATOMS: atom_id res chain seq x y z
N MET A 1 -7.99 -39.86 38.58
CA MET A 1 -6.63 -39.60 39.14
C MET A 1 -5.82 -38.95 38.04
N LYS A 2 -5.20 -37.76 38.09
CA LYS A 2 -4.98 -36.70 39.09
C LYS A 2 -5.10 -35.35 38.35
N ARG A 3 -5.52 -34.31 39.07
CA ARG A 3 -5.61 -32.89 38.67
C ARG A 3 -4.23 -32.23 38.84
N ASN A 4 -3.94 -31.17 38.08
CA ASN A 4 -3.01 -30.07 38.42
C ASN A 4 -3.55 -28.80 37.72
N SER A 5 -4.34 -27.92 38.39
CA SER A 5 -3.91 -26.77 39.22
C SER A 5 -3.02 -25.79 38.44
N ILE A 6 -3.59 -24.75 37.80
CA ILE A 6 -3.83 -23.39 38.33
C ILE A 6 -2.54 -22.71 38.81
N PHE A 7 -2.06 -21.75 38.01
CA PHE A 7 -1.40 -20.55 38.53
C PHE A 7 -2.09 -19.32 37.95
N LEU A 8 -2.83 -18.67 38.84
CA LEU A 8 -3.41 -17.35 38.73
C LEU A 8 -2.29 -16.36 39.10
N LEU A 9 -1.99 -15.38 38.25
CA LEU A 9 -1.30 -14.16 38.67
C LEU A 9 -1.85 -13.01 37.83
N ALA A 10 -2.80 -12.30 38.44
CA ALA A 10 -3.29 -11.02 37.98
C ALA A 10 -2.21 -9.96 38.22
N PHE A 11 -1.96 -9.11 37.22
CA PHE A 11 -1.50 -7.75 37.46
C PHE A 11 -2.46 -6.79 36.76
N VAL A 12 -3.31 -6.19 37.59
CA VAL A 12 -4.06 -4.98 37.33
C VAL A 12 -3.08 -3.83 37.41
N SER A 13 -2.96 -3.04 36.34
CA SER A 13 -2.49 -1.66 36.45
C SER A 13 -3.23 -0.80 35.44
N LEU A 14 -4.29 -0.22 35.97
CA LEU A 14 -5.11 0.86 35.46
C LEU A 14 -4.24 2.14 35.45
N PHE A 15 -4.00 2.72 34.27
CA PHE A 15 -3.67 4.14 34.17
C PHE A 15 -4.61 4.77 33.14
N ALA A 16 -5.70 5.31 33.67
CA ALA A 16 -6.49 6.33 32.99
C ALA A 16 -5.72 7.65 33.12
N PHE A 17 -5.38 8.26 31.98
CA PHE A 17 -5.01 9.67 31.93
C PHE A 17 -5.95 10.36 30.95
N SER A 18 -7.07 10.86 31.48
CA SER A 18 -7.83 11.93 30.84
C SER A 18 -7.03 13.22 30.97
N CYS A 19 -6.72 13.85 29.84
CA CYS A 19 -6.63 15.31 29.80
C CYS A 19 -7.22 15.79 28.48
N GLN A 20 -8.44 16.31 28.58
CA GLN A 20 -9.12 17.09 27.56
C GLN A 20 -8.67 18.54 27.70
N LYS A 21 -8.22 19.17 26.62
CA LYS A 21 -8.45 20.60 26.43
C LYS A 21 -8.63 20.94 24.96
N GLU A 22 -9.71 21.64 24.76
CA GLU A 22 -10.35 22.05 23.53
C GLU A 22 -9.67 23.27 22.90
N SER A 23 -9.91 23.40 21.59
CA SER A 23 -10.17 24.63 20.85
C SER A 23 -9.01 25.61 20.59
N THR A 24 -8.65 25.71 19.30
CA THR A 24 -8.78 26.98 18.58
C THR A 24 -9.02 26.71 17.10
N THR A 25 -10.28 26.92 16.70
CA THR A 25 -10.73 27.22 15.35
C THR A 25 -9.94 28.42 14.81
N ASN A 26 -9.36 28.31 13.61
CA ASN A 26 -8.91 29.48 12.86
C ASN A 26 -9.73 29.57 11.58
N THR A 27 -10.95 30.07 11.72
CA THR A 27 -11.80 30.54 10.63
C THR A 27 -11.42 32.00 10.39
N SER A 28 -10.58 32.26 9.39
CA SER A 28 -10.47 33.59 8.81
C SER A 28 -11.44 33.68 7.64
N SER A 29 -12.66 34.10 7.95
CA SER A 29 -13.60 34.65 6.99
C SER A 29 -13.27 36.13 6.83
N THR A 30 -12.72 36.53 5.68
CA THR A 30 -12.79 37.90 5.21
C THR A 30 -13.80 37.94 4.07
N THR A 31 -14.97 38.47 4.40
CA THR A 31 -15.89 39.12 3.47
C THR A 31 -15.18 40.26 2.76
N ASP A 32 -15.30 40.34 1.43
CA ASP A 32 -15.54 41.62 0.76
C ASP A 32 -16.33 41.37 -0.53
N THR A 33 -17.46 42.05 -0.63
CA THR A 33 -18.36 42.10 -1.77
C THR A 33 -18.29 43.52 -2.35
N TYR A 34 -17.84 43.64 -3.60
CA TYR A 34 -18.07 44.76 -4.53
C TYR A 34 -17.54 44.24 -5.87
N GLY A 35 -18.20 44.27 -7.03
CA GLY A 35 -19.23 45.14 -7.57
C GLY A 35 -18.91 45.26 -9.06
N SER A 36 -19.83 44.77 -9.91
CA SER A 36 -20.09 45.14 -11.31
C SER A 36 -18.95 45.37 -12.34
N SER A 37 -18.94 44.52 -13.37
CA SER A 37 -18.96 44.82 -14.82
C SER A 37 -18.12 45.97 -15.41
N SER A 38 -17.18 45.65 -16.31
CA SER A 38 -17.01 46.34 -17.61
C SER A 38 -15.93 45.70 -18.48
N THR A 39 -16.26 45.59 -19.76
CA THR A 39 -15.47 45.31 -20.97
C THR A 39 -14.24 46.23 -21.14
N ALA A 40 -13.12 45.70 -21.65
CA ALA A 40 -12.36 46.20 -22.82
C ALA A 40 -10.87 45.73 -22.88
N THR A 41 -10.53 45.11 -24.00
CA THR A 41 -9.30 45.14 -24.81
C THR A 41 -8.08 45.93 -24.30
N THR A 42 -6.89 45.30 -24.27
CA THR A 42 -5.67 45.63 -25.07
C THR A 42 -4.48 44.81 -24.55
N GLY A 43 -3.69 44.24 -25.47
CA GLY A 43 -2.58 43.35 -25.18
C GLY A 43 -1.39 44.02 -24.47
N ILE A 44 -0.71 43.22 -23.64
CA ILE A 44 0.65 43.51 -23.16
C ILE A 44 1.44 42.21 -23.26
N THR A 45 2.40 42.21 -24.18
CA THR A 45 3.51 41.27 -24.24
C THR A 45 4.40 41.50 -23.01
N ALA A 46 4.47 40.54 -22.09
CA ALA A 46 5.41 40.55 -20.99
C ALA A 46 6.20 39.23 -20.96
N THR A 47 7.45 39.29 -21.41
CA THR A 47 8.46 38.25 -21.24
C THR A 47 8.90 38.19 -19.78
N ASN A 48 8.32 37.28 -19.00
CA ASN A 48 8.78 36.97 -17.65
C ASN A 48 9.62 35.68 -17.64
N THR A 49 10.94 35.84 -17.71
CA THR A 49 11.93 34.83 -17.34
C THR A 49 12.15 34.89 -15.82
N GLY A 50 11.26 34.24 -15.07
CA GLY A 50 11.46 33.91 -13.65
C GLY A 50 11.81 32.43 -13.48
N PRO A 51 12.50 32.02 -12.40
CA PRO A 51 12.77 30.62 -12.13
C PRO A 51 11.44 29.92 -11.82
N THR A 52 10.99 29.07 -12.74
CA THR A 52 9.81 28.23 -12.58
C THR A 52 10.00 27.34 -11.36
N THR A 53 9.44 27.73 -10.22
CA THR A 53 9.22 26.82 -9.10
C THR A 53 8.12 25.88 -9.58
N THR A 54 8.49 24.70 -10.07
CA THR A 54 7.55 23.66 -10.47
C THR A 54 6.86 23.16 -9.20
N VAL A 55 5.79 23.85 -8.79
CA VAL A 55 4.87 23.32 -7.80
C VAL A 55 4.32 22.03 -8.43
N ALA A 56 4.64 20.87 -7.85
CA ALA A 56 4.10 19.60 -8.32
C ALA A 56 2.56 19.67 -8.17
N LEU A 57 1.88 19.97 -9.27
CA LEU A 57 0.43 20.01 -9.32
C LEU A 57 -0.06 18.57 -9.21
N THR A 58 -0.63 18.21 -8.07
CA THR A 58 -1.38 16.97 -7.91
C THR A 58 -2.53 16.97 -8.92
N SER A 59 -2.59 15.96 -9.77
CA SER A 59 -3.65 15.86 -10.77
C SER A 59 -4.96 15.49 -10.06
N THR A 60 -6.06 16.17 -10.36
CA THR A 60 -7.41 15.74 -9.90
C THR A 60 -8.21 15.09 -11.02
N ALA A 61 -7.59 14.87 -12.19
CA ALA A 61 -8.26 14.21 -13.30
C ALA A 61 -8.61 12.76 -12.94
N PRO A 62 -9.79 12.26 -13.35
CA PRO A 62 -10.13 10.85 -13.16
C PRO A 62 -9.12 9.94 -13.87
N LEU A 63 -8.84 8.78 -13.28
CA LEU A 63 -8.01 7.75 -13.91
C LEU A 63 -8.62 7.26 -15.23
N SER A 64 -7.76 6.92 -16.19
CA SER A 64 -8.17 6.21 -17.40
C SER A 64 -8.68 4.80 -17.05
N ALA A 65 -9.39 4.13 -17.97
CA ALA A 65 -9.85 2.75 -17.72
C ALA A 65 -8.68 1.78 -17.47
N ALA A 66 -7.57 1.94 -18.20
CA ALA A 66 -6.37 1.13 -18.03
C ALA A 66 -5.66 1.41 -16.70
N ASP A 67 -5.59 2.69 -16.28
CA ASP A 67 -5.00 3.07 -15.00
C ASP A 67 -5.83 2.54 -13.83
N LYS A 68 -7.17 2.53 -13.95
CA LYS A 68 -8.08 1.92 -12.96
C LYS A 68 -7.88 0.41 -12.87
N ASP A 69 -7.73 -0.27 -14.00
CA ASP A 69 -7.48 -1.72 -14.02
C ASP A 69 -6.16 -2.07 -13.31
N PHE A 70 -5.09 -1.33 -13.60
CA PHE A 70 -3.82 -1.49 -12.87
C PHE A 70 -3.98 -1.23 -11.37
N ALA A 71 -4.60 -0.11 -10.97
CA ALA A 71 -4.79 0.20 -9.55
C ALA A 71 -5.65 -0.85 -8.82
N THR A 72 -6.64 -1.42 -9.51
CA THR A 72 -7.50 -2.49 -8.97
C THR A 72 -6.68 -3.75 -8.71
N LYS A 73 -5.93 -4.23 -9.71
CA LYS A 73 -5.07 -5.42 -9.60
C LYS A 73 -3.98 -5.26 -8.55
N ALA A 74 -3.33 -4.09 -8.52
CA ALA A 74 -2.31 -3.79 -7.51
C ALA A 74 -2.89 -3.79 -6.09
N ALA A 75 -4.13 -3.34 -5.90
CA ALA A 75 -4.81 -3.41 -4.62
C ALA A 75 -5.14 -4.86 -4.21
N GLU A 76 -5.64 -5.67 -5.15
CA GLU A 76 -5.98 -7.08 -4.90
C GLU A 76 -4.73 -7.91 -4.57
N GLY A 77 -3.67 -7.78 -5.37
CA GLY A 77 -2.38 -8.44 -5.13
C GLY A 77 -1.77 -8.02 -3.79
N GLY A 78 -1.71 -6.71 -3.51
CA GLY A 78 -1.17 -6.22 -2.23
C GLY A 78 -1.95 -6.71 -1.01
N MET A 79 -3.28 -6.83 -1.08
CA MET A 79 -4.07 -7.43 0.01
C MET A 79 -3.76 -8.92 0.19
N MET A 80 -3.56 -9.66 -0.91
CA MET A 80 -3.19 -11.08 -0.87
C MET A 80 -1.82 -11.26 -0.20
N GLU A 81 -0.83 -10.44 -0.55
CA GLU A 81 0.52 -10.53 0.02
C GLU A 81 0.55 -10.18 1.51
N VAL A 82 -0.31 -9.25 1.96
CA VAL A 82 -0.53 -9.00 3.39
C VAL A 82 -1.10 -10.24 4.09
N GLU A 83 -2.14 -10.87 3.52
CA GLU A 83 -2.74 -12.07 4.10
C GLU A 83 -1.75 -13.24 4.17
N LEU A 84 -1.03 -13.50 3.07
CA LEU A 84 -0.02 -14.56 3.03
C LEU A 84 1.17 -14.24 3.94
N GLY A 85 1.55 -12.98 4.08
CA GLY A 85 2.58 -12.54 5.03
C GLY A 85 2.19 -12.82 6.49
N GLN A 86 0.94 -12.56 6.86
CA GLN A 86 0.40 -12.92 8.19
C GLN A 86 0.41 -14.44 8.40
N LEU A 87 0.00 -15.20 7.37
CA LEU A 87 0.03 -16.66 7.41
C LEU A 87 1.46 -17.18 7.62
N ALA A 88 2.44 -16.60 6.94
CA ALA A 88 3.85 -16.94 7.08
C ALA A 88 4.39 -16.61 8.47
N ALA A 89 4.09 -15.43 9.00
CA ALA A 89 4.48 -15.05 10.36
C ALA A 89 3.92 -16.04 11.42
N ALA A 90 2.71 -16.53 11.22
CA ALA A 90 2.05 -17.46 12.13
C ALA A 90 2.52 -18.92 12.00
N LYS A 91 2.75 -19.40 10.77
CA LYS A 91 2.94 -20.84 10.48
C LYS A 91 4.36 -21.25 10.13
N ALA A 92 5.21 -20.33 9.68
CA ALA A 92 6.52 -20.70 9.19
C ALA A 92 7.39 -21.31 10.30
N THR A 93 8.28 -22.23 9.92
CA THR A 93 9.26 -22.79 10.85
C THR A 93 10.61 -22.09 10.77
N SER A 94 10.97 -21.60 9.59
CA SER A 94 12.17 -20.80 9.35
C SER A 94 11.98 -19.35 9.82
N ASN A 95 12.94 -18.83 10.60
CA ASN A 95 12.96 -17.42 10.98
C ASN A 95 13.06 -16.49 9.76
N ASP A 96 13.88 -16.86 8.77
CA ASP A 96 14.00 -16.09 7.52
C ASP A 96 12.66 -15.97 6.78
N VAL A 97 11.81 -17.00 6.85
CA VAL A 97 10.46 -16.98 6.23
C VAL A 97 9.49 -16.13 7.04
N LYS A 98 9.56 -16.18 8.38
CA LYS A 98 8.75 -15.28 9.24
C LYS A 98 9.10 -13.82 9.01
N ASP A 99 10.40 -13.52 8.96
CA ASP A 99 10.90 -12.17 8.75
C ASP A 99 10.50 -11.65 7.36
N PHE A 100 10.58 -12.49 6.34
CA PHE A 100 10.05 -12.18 5.01
C PHE A 100 8.54 -11.88 5.06
N GLY A 101 7.74 -12.75 5.70
CA GLY A 101 6.29 -12.56 5.85
C GLY A 101 5.94 -11.25 6.58
N ASN A 102 6.64 -10.93 7.66
CA ASN A 102 6.48 -9.66 8.38
C ASN A 102 6.79 -8.45 7.49
N ARG A 103 7.78 -8.57 6.61
CA ARG A 103 8.11 -7.51 5.64
C ARG A 103 6.98 -7.31 4.63
N MET A 104 6.37 -8.39 4.13
CA MET A 104 5.21 -8.30 3.22
C MET A 104 4.05 -7.55 3.87
N VAL A 105 3.71 -7.90 5.12
CA VAL A 105 2.63 -7.24 5.87
C VAL A 105 2.87 -5.73 6.02
N SER A 106 4.08 -5.35 6.42
CA SER A 106 4.45 -3.95 6.62
C SER A 106 4.38 -3.15 5.31
N ASP A 107 5.06 -3.63 4.29
CA ASP A 107 5.30 -2.86 3.08
C ASP A 107 4.08 -2.82 2.16
N HIS A 108 3.42 -3.96 1.94
CA HIS A 108 2.21 -4.00 1.11
C HIS A 108 1.03 -3.37 1.84
N GLY A 109 0.97 -3.47 3.17
CA GLY A 109 -0.01 -2.72 3.97
C GLY A 109 0.14 -1.21 3.77
N LYS A 110 1.38 -0.70 3.84
CA LYS A 110 1.67 0.71 3.57
C LYS A 110 1.35 1.10 2.12
N ALA A 111 1.78 0.31 1.14
CA ALA A 111 1.53 0.58 -0.27
C ALA A 111 0.02 0.60 -0.60
N GLY A 112 -0.75 -0.30 0.02
CA GLY A 112 -2.20 -0.36 -0.11
C GLY A 112 -2.91 0.88 0.43
N GLU A 113 -2.50 1.40 1.61
CA GLU A 113 -3.06 2.65 2.14
C GLU A 113 -2.69 3.87 1.28
N GLU A 114 -1.46 3.92 0.76
CA GLU A 114 -1.03 4.96 -0.20
C GLU A 114 -1.89 4.92 -1.48
N LEU A 115 -2.10 3.73 -2.05
CA LEU A 115 -2.90 3.54 -3.27
C LEU A 115 -4.38 3.88 -3.04
N LYS A 116 -4.94 3.50 -1.89
CA LYS A 116 -6.31 3.83 -1.50
C LYS A 116 -6.53 5.32 -1.38
N ALA A 117 -5.60 6.04 -0.75
CA ALA A 117 -5.65 7.49 -0.66
C ALA A 117 -5.59 8.15 -2.05
N LEU A 118 -4.69 7.68 -2.92
CA LEU A 118 -4.60 8.15 -4.31
C LEU A 118 -5.91 7.90 -5.07
N ALA A 119 -6.44 6.68 -5.03
CA ALA A 119 -7.68 6.34 -5.70
C ALA A 119 -8.85 7.21 -5.23
N ALA A 120 -8.96 7.47 -3.91
CA ALA A 120 -9.98 8.35 -3.35
C ALA A 120 -9.88 9.78 -3.89
N GLN A 121 -8.66 10.34 -4.02
CA GLN A 121 -8.44 11.66 -4.62
C GLN A 121 -8.91 11.74 -6.08
N LYS A 122 -8.88 10.61 -6.80
CA LYS A 122 -9.30 10.49 -8.20
C LYS A 122 -10.76 10.04 -8.36
N GLY A 123 -11.51 9.91 -7.26
CA GLY A 123 -12.90 9.44 -7.26
C GLY A 123 -13.05 7.97 -7.67
N VAL A 124 -12.04 7.14 -7.41
CA VAL A 124 -12.02 5.70 -7.72
C VAL A 124 -12.17 4.89 -6.43
N THR A 125 -13.12 3.95 -6.44
CA THR A 125 -13.27 2.97 -5.37
C THR A 125 -12.51 1.70 -5.73
N LEU A 126 -11.54 1.33 -4.91
CA LEU A 126 -10.81 0.07 -5.04
C LEU A 126 -11.56 -1.09 -4.36
N PRO A 127 -11.26 -2.34 -4.73
CA PRO A 127 -11.77 -3.51 -4.03
C PRO A 127 -11.45 -3.49 -2.54
N ALA A 128 -12.36 -4.00 -1.73
CA ALA A 128 -12.20 -4.10 -0.28
C ALA A 128 -11.65 -5.47 0.18
N GLN A 129 -11.48 -6.42 -0.75
CA GLN A 129 -11.09 -7.80 -0.48
C GLN A 129 -10.24 -8.33 -1.65
N PRO A 130 -9.36 -9.32 -1.41
CA PRO A 130 -8.68 -10.03 -2.49
C PRO A 130 -9.67 -10.72 -3.44
N GLY A 131 -9.24 -10.92 -4.69
CA GLY A 131 -9.96 -11.68 -5.70
C GLY A 131 -10.08 -13.19 -5.36
N ALA A 132 -10.76 -13.93 -6.23
CA ALA A 132 -11.05 -15.34 -5.98
C ALA A 132 -9.82 -16.26 -6.14
N GLU A 133 -8.91 -15.91 -7.05
CA GLU A 133 -7.69 -16.68 -7.30
C GLU A 133 -6.71 -16.56 -6.13
N GLU A 134 -6.60 -15.37 -5.57
CA GLU A 134 -5.80 -15.03 -4.39
C GLU A 134 -6.22 -15.87 -3.17
N LYS A 135 -7.53 -16.02 -2.96
CA LYS A 135 -8.08 -16.84 -1.87
C LYS A 135 -7.74 -18.32 -2.02
N LYS A 136 -7.64 -18.83 -3.25
CA LYS A 136 -7.27 -20.22 -3.49
C LYS A 136 -5.83 -20.48 -3.03
N THR A 137 -4.91 -19.58 -3.35
CA THR A 137 -3.51 -19.69 -2.93
C THR A 137 -3.36 -19.69 -1.40
N SER A 138 -4.09 -18.80 -0.72
CA SER A 138 -4.14 -18.76 0.76
C SER A 138 -4.64 -20.09 1.35
N ASN A 139 -5.73 -20.64 0.83
CA ASN A 139 -6.27 -21.92 1.25
C ASN A 139 -5.25 -23.07 1.06
N ASP A 140 -4.63 -23.15 -0.12
CA ASP A 140 -3.65 -24.20 -0.44
C ASP A 140 -2.41 -24.14 0.47
N LEU A 141 -1.95 -22.94 0.83
CA LEU A 141 -0.84 -22.74 1.76
C LEU A 141 -1.24 -23.04 3.21
N SER A 142 -2.46 -22.68 3.62
CA SER A 142 -2.94 -22.88 5.00
C SER A 142 -2.92 -24.34 5.45
N MET A 143 -3.10 -25.27 4.49
CA MET A 143 -3.09 -26.71 4.70
C MET A 143 -1.68 -27.30 4.87
N LYS A 144 -0.63 -26.53 4.55
CA LYS A 144 0.77 -26.96 4.67
C LYS A 144 1.32 -26.59 6.03
N ASN A 145 2.35 -27.32 6.48
CA ASN A 145 3.02 -27.09 7.77
C ASN A 145 4.52 -27.33 7.65
N GLY A 146 5.29 -26.79 8.59
CA GLY A 146 6.73 -26.99 8.69
C GLY A 146 7.48 -26.58 7.42
N THR A 147 8.55 -27.31 7.10
CA THR A 147 9.37 -27.04 5.91
C THR A 147 8.58 -27.10 4.60
N ALA A 148 7.51 -27.91 4.53
CA ALA A 148 6.65 -27.95 3.35
C ALA A 148 5.85 -26.64 3.16
N PHE A 149 5.44 -26.01 4.26
CA PHE A 149 4.86 -24.66 4.22
C PHE A 149 5.92 -23.64 3.78
N ASP A 150 7.08 -23.62 4.44
CA ASP A 150 8.16 -22.66 4.16
C ASP A 150 8.55 -22.69 2.67
N LYS A 151 8.76 -23.88 2.10
CA LYS A 151 9.09 -24.06 0.68
C LYS A 151 7.98 -23.59 -0.25
N ALA A 152 6.73 -23.94 0.04
CA ALA A 152 5.60 -23.58 -0.80
C ALA A 152 5.32 -22.08 -0.77
N TYR A 153 5.37 -21.45 0.41
CA TYR A 153 5.19 -20.00 0.55
C TYR A 153 6.28 -19.25 -0.21
N MET A 154 7.55 -19.56 0.01
CA MET A 154 8.64 -18.86 -0.69
C MET A 154 8.63 -19.09 -2.20
N SER A 155 8.23 -20.27 -2.67
CA SER A 155 8.07 -20.52 -4.10
C SER A 155 6.96 -19.68 -4.72
N ASN A 156 5.85 -19.45 -4.01
CA ASN A 156 4.79 -18.55 -4.47
C ASN A 156 5.29 -17.12 -4.51
N MET A 157 5.92 -16.63 -3.43
CA MET A 157 6.44 -15.25 -3.35
C MET A 157 7.47 -14.94 -4.43
N VAL A 158 8.36 -15.88 -4.78
CA VAL A 158 9.29 -15.67 -5.90
C VAL A 158 8.54 -15.50 -7.23
N LYS A 159 7.57 -16.38 -7.53
CA LYS A 159 6.81 -16.32 -8.78
C LYS A 159 6.00 -15.03 -8.89
N ASP A 160 5.30 -14.69 -7.81
CA ASP A 160 4.43 -13.54 -7.69
C ASP A 160 5.21 -12.23 -7.91
N HIS A 161 6.31 -12.07 -7.17
CA HIS A 161 7.14 -10.88 -7.29
C HIS A 161 7.90 -10.76 -8.62
N GLU A 162 8.15 -11.85 -9.34
CA GLU A 162 8.66 -11.80 -10.72
C GLU A 162 7.64 -11.27 -11.71
N GLN A 163 6.35 -11.55 -11.47
CA GLN A 163 5.26 -11.01 -12.25
C GLN A 163 5.05 -9.53 -11.90
N ASP A 164 4.92 -9.21 -10.62
CA ASP A 164 4.70 -7.85 -10.13
C ASP A 164 5.81 -6.89 -10.54
N ALA A 165 7.08 -7.33 -10.48
CA ALA A 165 8.17 -6.49 -10.95
C ALA A 165 8.01 -6.06 -12.42
N LYS A 166 7.47 -6.94 -13.28
CA LYS A 166 7.21 -6.60 -14.69
C LYS A 166 6.00 -5.68 -14.83
N GLU A 167 4.94 -5.95 -14.09
CA GLU A 167 3.71 -5.15 -14.13
C GLU A 167 3.96 -3.73 -13.63
N PHE A 168 4.67 -3.59 -12.50
CA PHE A 168 5.03 -2.29 -11.95
C PHE A 168 6.10 -1.57 -12.78
N GLU A 169 7.03 -2.29 -13.43
CA GLU A 169 7.94 -1.68 -14.41
C GLU A 169 7.16 -1.09 -15.58
N ASN A 170 6.20 -1.84 -16.14
CA ASN A 170 5.33 -1.34 -17.18
C ASN A 170 4.50 -0.13 -16.70
N ALA A 171 3.90 -0.22 -15.52
CA ALA A 171 3.07 0.84 -14.98
C ALA A 171 3.86 2.13 -14.74
N SER A 172 5.07 2.02 -14.17
CA SER A 172 5.98 3.16 -13.94
C SER A 172 6.34 3.94 -15.21
N LYS A 173 6.18 3.33 -16.39
CA LYS A 173 6.45 3.97 -17.69
C LYS A 173 5.16 4.43 -18.36
N ASN A 174 4.11 3.60 -18.32
CA ASN A 174 3.02 3.65 -19.28
C ASN A 174 1.65 4.05 -18.71
N VAL A 175 1.42 4.04 -17.39
CA VAL A 175 0.17 4.61 -16.86
C VAL A 175 0.10 6.10 -17.18
N GLN A 176 -1.10 6.64 -17.35
CA GLN A 176 -1.28 8.02 -17.81
C GLN A 176 -1.25 9.00 -16.65
N ASP A 177 -1.87 8.64 -15.54
CA ASP A 177 -1.91 9.50 -14.36
C ASP A 177 -0.52 9.64 -13.73
N PRO A 178 -0.01 10.88 -13.56
CA PRO A 178 1.34 11.12 -13.06
C PRO A 178 1.53 10.69 -11.60
N ASP A 179 0.47 10.80 -10.77
CA ASP A 179 0.56 10.41 -9.36
C ASP A 179 0.62 8.88 -9.24
N LEU A 180 -0.23 8.18 -10.02
CA LEU A 180 -0.21 6.71 -10.08
C LEU A 180 1.11 6.19 -10.65
N LYS A 181 1.68 6.87 -11.64
CA LYS A 181 2.99 6.55 -12.22
C LYS A 181 4.10 6.63 -11.18
N ASN A 182 4.13 7.73 -10.43
CA ASN A 182 5.12 7.95 -9.38
C ASN A 182 4.98 6.94 -8.24
N TRP A 183 3.75 6.64 -7.83
CA TRP A 183 3.46 5.60 -6.85
C TRP A 183 3.97 4.24 -7.34
N ALA A 184 3.66 3.85 -8.59
CA ALA A 184 4.12 2.60 -9.17
C ALA A 184 5.65 2.51 -9.24
N ALA A 185 6.34 3.59 -9.60
CA ALA A 185 7.80 3.63 -9.63
C ALA A 185 8.44 3.45 -8.25
N LYS A 186 7.87 4.06 -7.21
CA LYS A 186 8.31 3.90 -5.82
C LYS A 186 8.07 2.46 -5.34
N THR A 187 6.88 1.92 -5.57
CA THR A 187 6.51 0.56 -5.17
C THR A 187 7.34 -0.49 -5.92
N LEU A 188 7.68 -0.27 -7.19
CA LEU A 188 8.57 -1.15 -7.96
C LEU A 188 9.92 -1.38 -7.26
N THR A 189 10.50 -0.34 -6.67
CA THR A 189 11.79 -0.47 -5.96
C THR A 189 11.66 -1.43 -4.78
N VAL A 190 10.54 -1.34 -4.05
CA VAL A 190 10.22 -2.24 -2.93
C VAL A 190 10.00 -3.67 -3.42
N ILE A 191 9.23 -3.87 -4.50
CA ILE A 191 8.99 -5.19 -5.10
C ILE A 191 10.29 -5.84 -5.58
N GLN A 192 11.21 -5.07 -6.16
CA GLN A 192 12.52 -5.59 -6.58
C GLN A 192 13.38 -6.05 -5.40
N ASP A 193 13.37 -5.28 -4.30
CA ASP A 193 14.04 -5.68 -3.06
C ASP A 193 13.42 -6.95 -2.47
N HIS A 194 12.10 -7.03 -2.45
CA HIS A 194 11.36 -8.20 -2.01
C HIS A 194 11.66 -9.43 -2.86
N LEU A 195 11.66 -9.31 -4.19
CA LEU A 195 12.03 -10.40 -5.09
C LEU A 195 13.44 -10.93 -4.80
N LYS A 196 14.40 -10.03 -4.57
CA LYS A 196 15.76 -10.40 -4.19
C LYS A 196 15.77 -11.17 -2.87
N MET A 197 15.08 -10.67 -1.84
CA MET A 197 14.94 -11.36 -0.56
C MET A 197 14.26 -12.73 -0.71
N ALA A 198 13.19 -12.81 -1.50
CA ALA A 198 12.45 -14.04 -1.71
C ALA A 198 13.34 -15.13 -2.33
N LYS A 199 14.12 -14.78 -3.36
CA LYS A 199 15.10 -15.68 -3.99
C LYS A 199 16.19 -16.12 -3.02
N GLN A 200 16.69 -15.20 -2.19
CA GLN A 200 17.69 -15.52 -1.18
C GLN A 200 17.16 -16.50 -0.13
N VAL A 201 15.99 -16.23 0.45
CA VAL A 201 15.38 -17.12 1.45
C VAL A 201 15.04 -18.48 0.82
N ALA A 202 14.41 -18.50 -0.36
CA ALA A 202 14.09 -19.74 -1.08
C ALA A 202 15.35 -20.59 -1.34
N SER A 203 16.50 -19.97 -1.63
CA SER A 203 17.76 -20.69 -1.88
C SER A 203 18.28 -21.44 -0.64
N LYS A 204 17.99 -20.94 0.57
CA LYS A 204 18.39 -21.54 1.85
C LYS A 204 17.49 -22.69 2.27
N LEU A 205 16.28 -22.76 1.72
CA LEU A 205 15.30 -23.79 2.05
C LEU A 205 15.51 -25.08 1.26
N LYS A 206 16.38 -25.10 0.23
CA LYS A 206 16.56 -26.23 -0.70
C LYS A 206 16.85 -27.53 0.02
#